data_AF-A0AB33IZN7-F1
#
_entry.id   AF-A0AB33IZN7-F1
#
_cell.length_a   1.000
_cell.length_b   1.000
_cell.length_c   1.000
_cell.angle_alpha   90.00
_cell.angle_beta   90.00
_cell.angle_gamma   90.00
#
_symmetry.space_group_name_H-M   'P 1'
#
loop_
_entity.id
_entity.type
_entity.pdbx_description
1 polymer ?
#
loop_
_entity_poly.entity_id
_entity_poly.type
_entity_poly.pdbx_seq_one_letter_code
_entity_poly.pdbx_strand_id
1 'polypeptide(L)'
;MFRLRISDVQIPQNVKQFKFYYTGGSSTLNCINGFGNVNSKQREYRDIPTKSADGYYIFDVYTFPHADGKELKMKVDAIDASENSVEETEFPLVPVTKNKVTQYTGQFFNGIHADAPTGINLSIDDKWNPDYYDVTF
;
A
#
# COMPACT_ATOMS: atom_id res chain seq x y z
N MET A 1 -3.62 -2.77 -6.77
CA MET A 1 -4.20 -3.00 -5.42
C MET A 1 -3.37 -2.27 -4.37
N PHE A 2 -3.92 -2.03 -3.18
CA PHE A 2 -3.19 -1.46 -2.03
C PHE A 2 -2.86 -2.56 -1.02
N ARG A 3 -1.63 -2.58 -0.52
CA ARG A 3 -1.16 -3.49 0.52
C ARG A 3 -0.58 -2.69 1.68
N LEU A 4 -1.06 -2.95 2.89
CA LEU A 4 -0.48 -2.44 4.12
C LEU A 4 0.26 -3.57 4.84
N ARG A 5 1.54 -3.37 5.14
CA ARG A 5 2.38 -4.26 5.94
C ARG A 5 2.73 -3.60 7.26
N ILE A 6 2.16 -4.10 8.33
CA ILE A 6 2.40 -3.58 9.68
C ILE A 6 3.53 -4.39 10.31
N SER A 7 4.60 -3.71 10.74
CA SER A 7 5.82 -4.31 11.32
C SER A 7 5.84 -4.29 12.85
N ASP A 8 4.79 -3.79 13.52
CA ASP A 8 4.66 -3.78 14.98
C ASP A 8 4.93 -5.17 15.57
N VAL A 9 5.61 -5.18 16.72
CA VAL A 9 5.94 -6.43 17.42
C VAL A 9 4.65 -7.18 17.75
N GLN A 10 3.66 -6.48 18.28
CA GLN A 10 2.31 -6.98 18.54
C GLN A 10 1.29 -5.87 18.32
N ILE A 11 0.11 -6.24 17.82
CA ILE A 11 -1.06 -5.35 17.79
C ILE A 11 -1.64 -5.27 19.21
N PRO A 12 -1.99 -4.06 19.73
CA PRO A 12 -2.54 -3.92 21.07
C PRO A 12 -3.80 -4.78 21.29
N GLN A 13 -3.94 -5.38 22.48
CA GLN A 13 -5.01 -6.36 22.78
C GLN A 13 -6.43 -5.78 22.72
N ASN A 14 -6.56 -4.47 22.88
CA ASN A 14 -7.82 -3.75 22.77
C ASN A 14 -8.28 -3.58 21.32
N VAL A 15 -7.39 -3.72 20.33
CA VAL A 15 -7.77 -3.70 18.91
C VAL A 15 -8.43 -5.03 18.53
N LYS A 16 -9.58 -4.94 17.86
CA LYS A 16 -10.31 -6.10 17.34
C LYS A 16 -10.22 -6.23 15.83
N GLN A 17 -10.31 -5.12 15.12
CA GLN A 17 -10.34 -5.12 13.65
C GLN A 17 -9.66 -3.88 13.10
N PHE A 18 -9.35 -3.93 11.81
CA PHE A 18 -8.95 -2.77 11.02
C PHE A 18 -10.06 -2.38 10.07
N LYS A 19 -10.36 -1.08 10.03
CA LYS A 19 -11.33 -0.49 9.13
C LYS A 19 -10.61 0.30 8.06
N PHE A 20 -10.79 -0.11 6.81
CA PHE A 20 -10.26 0.58 5.64
C PHE A 20 -11.38 1.38 5.00
N TYR A 21 -11.22 2.69 4.90
CA TYR A 21 -12.11 3.58 4.19
C TYR A 21 -11.38 4.23 3.03
N TYR A 22 -11.91 4.11 1.82
CA TYR A 22 -11.26 4.73 0.66
C TYR A 22 -12.21 5.21 -0.42
N THR A 23 -11.70 6.18 -1.17
CA THR A 23 -12.33 6.77 -2.37
C THR A 23 -11.33 6.87 -3.50
N GLY A 24 -11.79 7.06 -4.73
CA GLY A 24 -10.94 7.18 -5.92
C GLY A 24 -10.71 5.86 -6.67
N GLY A 25 -11.21 4.75 -6.13
CA GLY A 25 -11.19 3.43 -6.77
C GLY A 25 -12.57 3.01 -7.28
N SER A 26 -12.63 1.80 -7.83
CA SER A 26 -13.89 1.15 -8.20
C SER A 26 -13.95 -0.29 -7.73
N SER A 27 -15.16 -0.73 -7.41
CA SER A 27 -15.50 -2.14 -7.16
C SER A 27 -16.07 -2.82 -8.40
N THR A 28 -16.32 -2.06 -9.48
CA THR A 28 -16.91 -2.56 -10.72
C THR A 28 -15.89 -2.46 -11.86
N LEU A 29 -15.62 -3.60 -12.49
CA LEU A 29 -14.73 -3.68 -13.65
C LEU A 29 -15.50 -3.34 -14.94
N ASN A 30 -14.93 -2.46 -15.76
CA ASN A 30 -15.29 -2.33 -17.17
C ASN A 30 -14.45 -3.33 -17.98
N CYS A 31 -15.09 -4.38 -18.50
CA CYS A 31 -14.41 -5.44 -19.24
C CYS A 31 -13.83 -5.01 -20.60
N ILE A 32 -14.21 -3.84 -21.12
CA ILE A 32 -13.72 -3.33 -22.41
C ILE A 32 -12.31 -2.75 -22.27
N ASN A 33 -12.04 -2.00 -21.20
CA ASN A 33 -10.79 -1.26 -21.01
C ASN A 33 -9.97 -1.72 -19.78
N GLY A 34 -10.54 -2.58 -18.94
CA GLY A 34 -9.92 -3.13 -17.74
C GLY A 34 -9.80 -2.13 -16.58
N PHE A 35 -10.57 -1.03 -16.60
CA PHE A 35 -10.60 -0.02 -15.54
C PHE A 35 -11.86 -0.09 -14.71
N GLY A 36 -11.82 0.57 -13.56
CA GLY A 36 -12.99 0.84 -12.74
C GLY A 36 -14.03 1.69 -13.47
N ASN A 37 -15.31 1.36 -13.32
CA ASN A 37 -16.40 2.08 -13.99
C ASN A 37 -17.10 3.10 -13.09
N VAL A 38 -17.09 2.86 -11.78
CA VAL A 38 -17.87 3.64 -10.79
C VAL A 38 -16.95 4.29 -9.78
N ASN A 39 -17.23 5.54 -9.42
CA ASN A 39 -16.59 6.21 -8.29
C ASN A 39 -17.10 5.63 -6.98
N SER A 40 -16.43 4.59 -6.52
CA SER A 40 -16.82 3.87 -5.32
C SER A 40 -16.29 4.55 -4.06
N LYS A 41 -17.14 4.67 -3.05
CA LYS A 41 -16.74 4.89 -1.66
C LYS A 41 -16.88 3.55 -0.94
N GLN A 42 -15.78 3.03 -0.43
CA GLN A 42 -15.75 1.68 0.12
C GLN A 42 -15.34 1.71 1.58
N ARG A 43 -15.95 0.80 2.35
CA ARG A 43 -15.64 0.54 3.76
C ARG A 43 -15.43 -0.95 3.89
N GLU A 44 -14.25 -1.35 4.32
CA GLU A 44 -13.90 -2.75 4.53
C GLU A 44 -13.41 -2.95 5.96
N TYR A 45 -14.02 -3.91 6.66
CA TYR A 45 -13.58 -4.37 7.97
C TYR A 45 -12.73 -5.62 7.76
N ARG A 46 -11.55 -5.66 8.36
CA ARG A 46 -10.60 -6.77 8.26
C ARG A 46 -10.24 -7.24 9.65
N ASP A 47 -10.35 -8.55 9.86
CA ASP A 47 -9.79 -9.19 11.05
C ASP A 47 -8.27 -9.05 11.06
N ILE A 48 -7.70 -9.11 12.26
CA ILE A 48 -6.25 -9.10 12.43
C ILE A 48 -5.68 -10.41 11.85
N PRO A 49 -4.83 -10.35 10.80
CA PRO A 49 -4.27 -11.55 10.21
C PRO A 49 -3.24 -12.18 11.15
N THR A 50 -2.90 -13.44 10.92
CA THR A 50 -1.70 -14.03 11.50
C THR A 50 -0.46 -13.33 10.92
N LYS A 51 0.55 -13.12 11.76
CA LYS A 51 1.82 -12.53 11.33
C LYS A 51 2.48 -13.46 10.30
N SER A 52 2.95 -12.90 9.19
CA SER A 52 3.66 -13.65 8.15
C SER A 52 4.98 -14.22 8.67
N ALA A 53 5.57 -15.17 7.94
CA ALA A 53 6.89 -15.71 8.26
C ALA A 53 7.98 -14.62 8.36
N ASP A 54 7.84 -13.55 7.56
CA ASP A 54 8.75 -12.39 7.58
C ASP A 54 8.45 -11.39 8.71
N GLY A 55 7.47 -11.68 9.58
CA GLY A 55 7.17 -10.84 10.74
C GLY A 55 6.27 -9.64 10.45
N TYR A 56 5.33 -9.72 9.49
CA TYR A 56 4.40 -8.62 9.19
C TYR A 56 2.94 -9.04 9.29
N TYR A 57 2.07 -8.13 9.73
CA TYR A 57 0.62 -8.26 9.50
C TYR A 57 0.30 -7.66 8.13
N ILE A 58 -0.29 -8.44 7.23
CA ILE A 58 -0.50 -8.05 5.83
C ILE A 58 -1.99 -7.87 5.57
N PHE A 59 -2.38 -6.67 5.14
CA PHE A 59 -3.73 -6.35 4.70
C PHE A 59 -3.72 -6.00 3.21
N ASP A 60 -4.56 -6.69 2.45
CA ASP A 60 -4.74 -6.45 1.01
C ASP A 60 -6.12 -5.87 0.73
N VAL A 61 -6.13 -4.67 0.15
CA VAL A 61 -7.33 -3.97 -0.32
C VAL A 61 -7.36 -3.99 -1.84
N TYR A 62 -8.38 -4.65 -2.38
CA TYR A 62 -8.56 -4.84 -3.81
C TYR A 62 -9.51 -3.79 -4.37
N THR A 63 -9.02 -3.06 -5.38
CA THR A 63 -9.83 -2.08 -6.10
C THR A 63 -9.31 -1.90 -7.51
N PHE A 64 -10.22 -1.56 -8.43
CA PHE A 64 -9.88 -1.24 -9.80
C PHE A 64 -9.51 0.24 -9.92
N PRO A 65 -8.38 0.58 -10.54
CA PRO A 65 -8.03 1.97 -10.81
C PRO A 65 -8.97 2.56 -11.86
N HIS A 66 -9.15 3.87 -11.83
CA HIS A 66 -9.85 4.60 -12.90
C HIS A 66 -8.91 4.94 -14.06
N ALA A 67 -9.49 5.12 -15.25
CA ALA A 67 -8.73 5.47 -16.45
C ALA A 67 -8.11 6.88 -16.40
N ASP A 68 -8.65 7.76 -15.56
CA ASP A 68 -8.17 9.12 -15.34
C ASP A 68 -6.91 9.20 -14.45
N GLY A 69 -6.42 8.05 -13.96
CA GLY A 69 -5.19 7.98 -13.16
C GLY A 69 -5.33 8.56 -11.76
N LYS A 70 -6.55 8.80 -11.27
CA LYS A 70 -6.75 9.28 -9.90
C LYS A 70 -6.19 8.30 -8.87
N GLU A 71 -5.53 8.86 -7.87
CA GLU A 71 -5.01 8.14 -6.72
C GLU A 71 -6.11 7.89 -5.70
N LEU A 72 -5.94 6.86 -4.87
CA LEU A 72 -6.87 6.61 -3.77
C LEU A 72 -6.56 7.55 -2.61
N LYS A 73 -7.62 8.07 -2.00
CA LYS A 73 -7.56 8.58 -0.62
C LYS A 73 -7.95 7.42 0.30
N MET A 74 -7.00 6.96 1.11
CA MET A 74 -7.17 5.82 2.03
C MET A 74 -7.08 6.31 3.47
N LYS A 75 -7.97 5.81 4.33
CA LYS A 75 -7.95 5.98 5.78
C LYS A 75 -8.04 4.60 6.42
N VAL A 76 -7.17 4.36 7.40
CA VAL A 76 -7.06 3.08 8.10
C VAL A 76 -7.21 3.34 9.59
N ASP A 77 -8.23 2.73 10.20
CA ASP A 77 -8.52 2.83 11.63
C ASP A 77 -8.33 1.46 12.27
N ALA A 78 -7.50 1.37 13.31
CA ALA A 78 -7.50 0.23 14.22
C ALA A 78 -8.62 0.45 15.25
N ILE A 79 -9.62 -0.43 15.29
CA ILE A 79 -10.82 -0.25 16.12
C ILE A 79 -10.93 -1.28 17.24
N ASP A 80 -11.51 -0.88 18.36
CA ASP A 80 -11.84 -1.75 19.48
C ASP A 80 -13.16 -2.52 19.28
N ALA A 81 -13.59 -3.28 20.29
CA ALA A 81 -14.83 -4.06 20.25
C ALA A 81 -16.12 -3.21 20.19
N SER A 82 -16.01 -1.92 20.51
CA SER A 82 -17.10 -0.94 20.49
C SER A 82 -17.04 -0.03 19.26
N GLU A 83 -16.21 -0.37 18.28
CA GLU A 83 -15.93 0.41 17.07
C GLU A 83 -15.27 1.78 17.33
N ASN A 84 -14.66 2.00 18.50
CA ASN A 84 -13.89 3.20 18.76
C ASN A 84 -12.51 3.09 18.09
N SER A 85 -12.04 4.21 17.52
CA SER A 85 -10.69 4.28 16.97
C SER A 85 -9.65 4.27 18.10
N VAL A 86 -8.76 3.27 18.07
CA VAL A 86 -7.59 3.14 18.94
C VAL A 86 -6.40 3.89 18.34
N GLU A 87 -6.24 3.79 17.01
CA GLU A 87 -5.20 4.47 16.24
C GLU A 87 -5.70 4.67 14.80
N GLU A 88 -5.31 5.78 14.17
CA GLU A 88 -5.80 6.18 12.86
C GLU A 88 -4.67 6.72 11.98
N THR A 89 -4.67 6.32 10.71
CA THR A 89 -3.73 6.85 9.73
C THR A 89 -4.42 7.15 8.41
N GLU A 90 -4.14 8.33 7.85
CA GLU A 90 -4.56 8.69 6.50
C GLU A 90 -3.39 8.62 5.52
N PHE A 91 -3.63 7.97 4.38
CA PHE A 91 -2.79 8.00 3.20
C PHE A 91 -3.54 8.80 2.11
N PRO A 92 -3.26 10.11 1.96
CA PRO A 92 -4.06 10.98 1.10
C PRO A 92 -3.89 10.67 -0.39
N LEU A 93 -2.74 10.13 -0.77
CA LEU A 93 -2.34 9.85 -2.15
C LEU A 93 -1.73 8.45 -2.21
N VAL A 94 -2.55 7.46 -2.58
CA VAL A 94 -2.12 6.08 -2.81
C VAL A 94 -2.23 5.80 -4.32
N PRO A 95 -1.11 5.72 -5.04
CA PRO A 95 -1.15 5.42 -6.46
C PRO A 95 -1.66 4.00 -6.65
N VAL A 96 -2.65 3.78 -7.51
CA VAL A 96 -3.09 2.44 -7.90
C VAL A 96 -3.19 2.37 -9.41
N THR A 97 -2.52 1.38 -9.98
CA THR A 97 -2.48 1.15 -11.43
C THR A 97 -2.71 -0.33 -11.73
N LYS A 98 -3.06 -0.62 -12.99
CA LYS A 98 -3.28 -2.00 -13.45
C LYS A 98 -2.01 -2.81 -13.28
N ASN A 99 -2.17 -4.08 -12.89
CA ASN A 99 -1.09 -5.07 -12.75
C ASN A 99 0.02 -4.68 -11.76
N LYS A 100 -0.24 -3.77 -10.82
CA LYS A 100 0.71 -3.37 -9.77
C LYS A 100 0.11 -3.48 -8.36
N VAL A 101 1.00 -3.73 -7.41
CA VAL A 101 0.73 -3.67 -5.98
C VAL A 101 1.42 -2.44 -5.41
N THR A 102 0.65 -1.56 -4.78
CA THR A 102 1.20 -0.42 -4.05
C THR A 102 1.27 -0.82 -2.59
N GLN A 103 2.50 -0.97 -2.08
CA GLN A 103 2.75 -1.52 -0.75
C GLN A 103 3.35 -0.45 0.16
N TYR A 104 2.69 -0.18 1.27
CA TYR A 104 3.23 0.61 2.37
C TYR A 104 3.61 -0.32 3.52
N THR A 105 4.77 -0.07 4.13
CA THR A 105 5.33 -0.88 5.22
C THR A 105 5.77 0.03 6.35
N GLY A 106 5.42 -0.30 7.59
CA GLY A 106 5.83 0.51 8.74
C GLY A 106 5.21 0.05 10.06
N GLN A 107 5.56 0.75 11.14
CA GLN A 107 4.93 0.59 12.45
C GLN A 107 3.67 1.45 12.50
N PHE A 108 2.54 0.85 12.86
CA PHE A 108 1.23 1.49 12.90
C PHE A 108 0.96 2.15 14.26
N PHE A 109 1.35 1.54 15.39
CA PHE A 109 0.99 2.02 16.73
C PHE A 109 2.10 2.82 17.44
N ASN A 110 3.30 2.89 16.86
CA ASN A 110 4.46 3.55 17.47
C ASN A 110 4.84 4.88 16.81
N GLY A 111 3.89 5.50 16.11
CA GLY A 111 4.12 6.71 15.33
C GLY A 111 4.77 6.37 14.01
N ILE A 112 4.05 6.64 12.92
CA ILE A 112 4.59 6.49 11.58
C ILE A 112 5.65 7.58 11.38
N HIS A 113 6.92 7.20 11.49
CA HIS A 113 7.92 7.85 10.65
C HIS A 113 7.61 7.40 9.24
N ALA A 114 7.30 8.35 8.35
CA ALA A 114 7.31 8.11 6.92
C ALA A 114 8.77 7.84 6.53
N ASP A 115 9.27 6.65 6.86
CA ASP A 115 10.54 6.20 6.33
C ASP A 115 10.34 6.11 4.83
N ALA A 116 11.09 6.98 4.15
CA ALA A 116 11.19 7.01 2.71
C ALA A 116 11.31 5.57 2.18
N PRO A 117 10.72 5.26 1.02
CA PRO A 117 10.72 3.91 0.49
C PRO A 117 12.15 3.37 0.46
N THR A 118 12.44 2.37 1.30
CA THR A 118 13.64 1.54 1.18
C THR A 118 13.41 0.56 0.03
N GLY A 119 13.34 1.12 -1.17
CA GLY A 119 13.43 0.37 -2.42
C GLY A 119 14.87 0.35 -2.90
N ILE A 120 15.31 -0.79 -3.42
CA ILE A 120 16.52 -0.83 -4.24
C ILE A 120 16.19 -0.12 -5.55
N ASN A 121 16.68 1.11 -5.72
CA ASN A 121 16.69 1.77 -7.02
C ASN A 121 17.97 1.35 -7.76
N LEU A 122 17.82 0.41 -8.68
CA LEU A 122 18.85 0.06 -9.66
C LEU A 122 18.66 0.97 -10.88
N SER A 123 19.57 1.92 -11.06
CA SER A 123 19.76 2.65 -12.30
C SER A 123 21.09 2.20 -12.91
N ILE A 124 21.06 1.73 -14.15
CA ILE A 124 22.26 1.50 -14.97
C ILE A 124 22.38 2.72 -15.89
N ASP A 125 23.56 3.34 -15.93
CA ASP A 125 23.90 4.32 -16.95
C ASP A 125 23.88 3.62 -18.32
N ASP A 126 23.17 4.18 -19.30
CA ASP A 126 23.15 3.63 -20.66
C ASP A 126 24.44 3.90 -21.43
N LYS A 127 25.37 4.66 -20.82
CA LYS A 127 26.72 4.86 -21.32
C LYS A 127 27.64 3.77 -20.82
N TRP A 128 28.01 2.89 -21.75
CA TRP A 128 29.24 2.13 -21.63
C TRP A 128 30.40 3.10 -21.45
N ASN A 129 31.27 2.88 -20.46
CA ASN A 129 32.58 3.55 -20.41
C ASN A 129 33.59 2.69 -21.20
N PRO A 130 33.95 3.06 -22.44
CA PRO A 130 35.00 2.38 -23.15
C PRO A 130 36.34 2.97 -22.69
N ASP A 131 36.80 2.56 -21.50
CA ASP A 131 38.21 2.73 -21.16
C ASP A 131 39.01 1.78 -22.07
N TYR A 132 39.46 2.30 -23.20
CA TYR A 132 40.43 1.62 -24.04
C TYR A 132 41.80 1.74 -23.37
N TYR A 133 42.43 0.60 -23.08
CA TYR A 133 43.85 0.56 -22.77
C TYR A 133 44.62 0.52 -24.08
N ASP A 134 45.25 1.62 -24.46
CA ASP A 134 46.26 1.61 -25.52
C ASP A 134 47.50 0.88 -25.01
N VAL A 135 47.66 -0.37 -25.45
CA VAL A 135 48.90 -1.13 -25.25
C VAL A 135 49.80 -0.86 -26.44
N THR A 136 50.81 -0.02 -26.27
CA THR A 136 51.90 0.15 -27.26
C THR A 136 52.93 -0.95 -27.03
N PHE A 137 53.24 -1.73 -28.09
CA PHE A 137 54.33 -2.71 -28.10
C PHE A 137 55.70 -2.04 -28.21
#